data_AF-A0AAX2TSP2-F1
#
_entry.id   AF-A0AAX2TSP2-F1
#
_cell.length_a   1.000
_cell.length_b   1.000
_cell.length_c   1.000
_cell.angle_alpha   90.00
_cell.angle_beta   90.00
_cell.angle_gamma   90.00
#
_symmetry.space_group_name_H-M   'P 1'
#
loop_
_entity.id
_entity.type
_entity.pdbx_description
1 polymer ?
#
loop_
_entity_poly.entity_id
_entity_poly.type
_entity_poly.pdbx_seq_one_letter_code
_entity_poly.pdbx_strand_id
1 'polypeptide(L)'
;MVSTIRTGCGRNIFPKSSTGPPTQRHQNRHPRPHVPLSAERNSKHPDRSLRFCPIPAKRFGHLRMAQHVFLPRFPFIDIDRIRWVRAGLKAFKHYIRENGLPDLIHAHCMNYAGILAQKISEKYGIPYVLTEHSSTITRGLIRHHQWQPMEKAAAPASARLAVSRHFAHVLQHKYGCEWQYLPNIPGGIFKQTFE
;
A
#
# COMPACT_ATOMS: atom_id res chain seq x y z
N MET A 1 -7.66 -2.25 -2.61
CA MET A 1 -6.89 -3.06 -1.64
C MET A 1 -6.13 -2.11 -0.73
N VAL A 2 -6.06 -2.40 0.57
CA VAL A 2 -5.26 -1.62 1.55
C VAL A 2 -4.25 -2.58 2.17
N SER A 3 -2.99 -2.20 2.15
CA SER A 3 -1.88 -2.96 2.73
C SER A 3 -1.34 -2.19 3.93
N THR A 4 -0.99 -2.89 5.01
CA THR A 4 -0.35 -2.28 6.18
C THR A 4 1.13 -2.65 6.18
N ILE A 5 1.98 -1.66 6.38
CA ILE A 5 3.43 -1.86 6.46
C ILE A 5 3.84 -1.62 7.91
N ARG A 6 4.55 -2.59 8.48
CA ARG A 6 5.21 -2.47 9.78
C ARG A 6 6.70 -2.63 9.57
N THR A 7 7.45 -1.56 9.80
CA THR A 7 8.91 -1.63 9.75
C THR A 7 9.38 -2.10 11.11
N GLY A 8 9.88 -3.33 11.20
CA GLY A 8 10.57 -3.78 12.40
C GLY A 8 11.74 -2.86 12.71
N CYS A 9 11.71 -2.23 13.89
CA CYS A 9 12.79 -1.46 14.51
C CYS A 9 13.41 -0.31 13.67
N GLY A 10 13.01 0.92 14.01
CA GLY A 10 13.63 2.22 13.70
C GLY A 10 14.85 2.24 12.78
N ARG A 11 14.61 2.43 11.48
CA ARG A 11 15.58 3.08 10.58
C ARG A 11 14.84 4.12 9.76
N ASN A 12 15.18 5.38 9.98
CA ASN A 12 14.67 6.52 9.19
C ASN A 12 14.96 6.29 7.71
N ILE A 13 13.92 6.28 6.87
CA ILE A 13 14.01 6.10 5.41
C ILE A 13 14.21 7.45 4.67
N PHE A 14 14.39 8.57 5.38
CA PHE A 14 14.61 9.89 4.75
C PHE A 14 15.89 10.56 5.29
N PRO A 15 16.91 10.82 4.45
CA PRO A 15 18.02 11.69 4.83
C PRO A 15 17.56 13.16 4.80
N LYS A 16 17.86 13.91 5.87
CA LYS A 16 17.70 15.36 5.94
C LYS A 16 18.69 16.03 4.98
N SER A 17 18.21 16.95 4.16
CA SER A 17 19.03 17.79 3.27
C SER A 17 19.79 18.84 4.09
N SER A 18 21.12 18.79 4.10
CA SER A 18 21.99 19.88 4.58
C SER A 18 22.90 20.35 3.44
N THR A 19 22.79 21.64 3.14
CA THR A 19 23.57 22.40 2.15
C THR A 19 24.94 22.81 2.70
N GLY A 20 26.01 22.58 1.92
CA GLY A 20 27.38 23.07 2.18
C GLY A 20 28.34 22.69 1.04
N PRO A 21 29.29 23.57 0.63
CA PRO A 21 30.08 23.41 -0.61
C PRO A 21 31.32 22.49 -0.43
N PRO A 22 31.95 22.04 -1.54
CA PRO A 22 32.80 20.84 -1.55
C PRO A 22 34.25 21.16 -1.16
N THR A 23 34.82 20.35 -0.27
CA THR A 23 36.27 20.39 0.01
C THR A 23 36.94 19.13 -0.54
N GLN A 24 37.85 19.32 -1.49
CA GLN A 24 38.73 18.28 -2.02
C GLN A 24 39.67 17.76 -0.91
N ARG A 25 39.73 16.44 -0.70
CA ARG A 25 40.91 15.80 -0.11
C ARG A 25 41.30 14.57 -0.91
N HIS A 26 42.51 14.65 -1.43
CA HIS A 26 43.28 13.64 -2.13
C HIS A 26 43.54 12.38 -1.28
N GLN A 27 43.38 11.24 -1.95
CA GLN A 27 44.27 10.07 -2.02
C GLN A 27 44.67 9.26 -0.77
N ASN A 28 44.79 7.96 -1.04
CA ASN A 28 45.49 6.88 -0.32
C ASN A 28 44.70 6.08 0.74
N ARG A 29 44.03 5.00 0.31
CA ARG A 29 44.03 3.70 1.01
C ARG A 29 43.96 2.51 0.04
N HIS A 30 44.80 1.54 0.35
CA HIS A 30 45.23 0.34 -0.39
C HIS A 30 44.13 -0.61 -0.93
N PRO A 31 44.45 -1.42 -1.95
CA PRO A 31 43.54 -2.43 -2.51
C PRO A 31 43.26 -3.56 -1.52
N ARG A 32 41.98 -3.94 -1.35
CA ARG A 32 41.59 -5.12 -0.56
C ARG A 32 41.78 -6.38 -1.40
N PRO A 33 42.24 -7.50 -0.81
CA PRO A 33 42.48 -8.73 -1.54
C PRO A 33 41.18 -9.40 -1.97
N HIS A 34 41.23 -10.03 -3.14
CA HIS A 34 40.22 -10.96 -3.66
C HIS A 34 39.97 -12.09 -2.68
N VAL A 35 38.70 -12.35 -2.34
CA VAL A 35 38.28 -13.54 -1.60
C VAL A 35 37.85 -14.60 -2.62
N PRO A 36 38.43 -15.81 -2.60
CA PRO A 36 38.06 -16.88 -3.54
C PRO A 36 36.70 -17.48 -3.19
N LEU A 37 35.90 -17.76 -4.24
CA LEU A 37 34.72 -18.61 -4.18
C LEU A 37 35.15 -20.08 -4.09
N SER A 38 35.00 -20.71 -2.93
CA SER A 38 34.85 -22.18 -2.85
C SER A 38 34.49 -22.66 -1.44
N ALA A 39 33.41 -23.44 -1.37
CA ALA A 39 32.98 -24.36 -0.30
C ALA A 39 32.63 -23.68 1.06
N GLU A 40 31.52 -23.96 1.73
CA GLU A 40 30.95 -25.26 2.04
C GLU A 40 29.44 -25.17 2.35
N ARG A 41 28.69 -26.19 1.92
CA ARG A 41 27.43 -26.55 2.56
C ARG A 41 27.75 -26.94 4.00
N ASN A 42 27.12 -26.30 4.97
CA ASN A 42 26.74 -27.04 6.16
C ASN A 42 25.36 -26.62 6.65
N SER A 43 24.43 -27.49 6.26
CA SER A 43 23.13 -27.74 6.87
C SER A 43 23.18 -27.67 8.39
N LYS A 44 22.43 -26.72 8.96
CA LYS A 44 21.84 -26.80 10.31
C LYS A 44 20.86 -25.64 10.50
N HIS A 45 19.76 -25.68 9.76
CA HIS A 45 18.50 -25.17 10.30
C HIS A 45 17.38 -26.12 9.84
N PRO A 46 16.71 -26.81 10.77
CA PRO A 46 15.73 -27.82 10.43
C PRO A 46 14.49 -27.17 9.80
N ASP A 47 14.13 -27.72 8.65
CA ASP A 47 12.79 -27.84 8.09
C ASP A 47 11.67 -27.25 8.97
N ARG A 48 11.37 -25.97 8.76
CA ARG A 48 10.09 -25.40 9.18
C ARG A 48 9.11 -25.63 8.05
N SER A 49 8.72 -26.90 7.87
CA SER A 49 7.45 -27.26 7.27
C SER A 49 6.41 -26.27 7.79
N LEU A 50 5.77 -25.52 6.90
CA LEU A 50 4.59 -24.73 7.22
C LEU A 50 3.53 -25.70 7.73
N ARG A 51 3.54 -25.97 9.05
CA ARG A 51 2.43 -26.63 9.71
C ARG A 51 1.28 -25.64 9.62
N PHE A 52 0.40 -25.89 8.65
CA PHE A 52 -0.99 -25.49 8.75
C PHE A 52 -1.46 -25.97 10.12
N CYS A 53 -1.57 -25.04 11.07
CA CYS A 53 -2.20 -25.33 12.35
C CYS A 53 -3.71 -25.31 12.04
N PRO A 54 -4.41 -26.46 12.04
CA PRO A 54 -5.86 -26.44 11.86
C PRO A 54 -6.45 -25.63 13.01
N ILE A 55 -7.08 -24.51 12.68
CA ILE A 55 -7.83 -23.69 13.64
C ILE A 55 -8.88 -24.62 14.28
N PRO A 56 -8.92 -24.78 15.61
CA PRO A 56 -9.94 -25.61 16.24
C PRO A 56 -11.31 -25.01 15.95
N ALA A 57 -12.16 -25.79 15.29
CA ALA A 57 -13.53 -25.44 14.96
C ALA A 57 -14.36 -25.29 16.25
N LYS A 58 -14.32 -24.11 16.85
CA LYS A 58 -15.25 -23.74 17.92
C LYS A 58 -16.61 -23.47 17.29
N ARG A 59 -17.48 -24.48 17.40
CA ARG A 59 -18.94 -24.49 17.38
C ARG A 59 -19.56 -23.09 17.29
N PHE A 60 -19.72 -22.60 16.07
CA PHE A 60 -20.51 -21.40 15.79
C PHE A 60 -21.99 -21.76 15.91
N GLY A 61 -22.62 -21.31 17.00
CA GLY A 61 -24.06 -21.16 17.05
C GLY A 61 -24.53 -20.30 15.88
N HIS A 62 -25.67 -20.69 15.29
CA HIS A 62 -26.33 -20.10 14.13
C HIS A 62 -26.03 -18.61 13.88
N LEU A 63 -24.99 -18.34 13.10
CA LEU A 63 -24.82 -17.04 12.47
C LEU A 63 -25.63 -17.07 11.18
N ARG A 64 -26.83 -16.46 11.22
CA ARG A 64 -27.62 -16.23 10.01
C ARG A 64 -26.73 -15.51 8.99
N MET A 65 -26.47 -16.18 7.87
CA MET A 65 -25.95 -15.58 6.66
C MET A 65 -26.85 -14.40 6.31
N ALA A 66 -26.42 -13.18 6.62
CA ALA A 66 -27.09 -11.99 6.16
C ALA A 66 -27.00 -11.98 4.63
N GLN A 67 -28.19 -12.15 4.04
CA GLN A 67 -28.46 -12.27 2.63
C GLN A 67 -27.68 -11.22 1.82
N HIS A 68 -27.19 -11.62 0.65
CA HIS A 68 -26.75 -10.69 -0.39
C HIS A 68 -27.89 -9.71 -0.70
N VAL A 69 -27.86 -8.52 -0.09
CA VAL A 69 -28.83 -7.48 -0.42
C VAL A 69 -28.38 -6.87 -1.75
N PHE A 70 -28.90 -7.42 -2.85
CA PHE A 70 -28.89 -6.79 -4.17
C PHE A 70 -29.71 -5.50 -4.07
N LEU A 71 -29.04 -4.38 -3.77
CA LEU A 71 -29.63 -3.07 -3.91
C LEU A 71 -29.39 -2.59 -5.34
N PRO A 72 -30.42 -2.10 -6.06
CA PRO A 72 -30.19 -1.41 -7.32
C PRO A 72 -29.24 -0.23 -7.06
N ARG A 73 -28.24 -0.07 -7.94
CA ARG A 73 -27.23 1.00 -7.81
C ARG A 73 -27.93 2.36 -7.87
N PHE A 74 -28.25 2.94 -6.72
CA PHE A 74 -28.81 4.28 -6.66
C PHE A 74 -27.78 5.28 -7.22
N PRO A 75 -28.17 6.12 -8.19
CA PRO A 75 -27.19 6.92 -8.93
C PRO A 75 -26.50 8.00 -8.10
N PHE A 76 -27.15 8.48 -7.03
CA PHE A 76 -26.73 9.66 -6.25
C PHE A 76 -26.01 9.36 -4.94
N ILE A 77 -26.14 8.14 -4.40
CA ILE A 77 -25.53 7.75 -3.13
C ILE A 77 -24.78 6.43 -3.34
N ASP A 78 -23.46 6.45 -3.11
CA ASP A 78 -22.65 5.23 -3.18
C ASP A 78 -22.74 4.43 -1.88
N ILE A 79 -23.90 3.80 -1.68
CA ILE A 79 -24.18 2.92 -0.53
C ILE A 79 -23.12 1.83 -0.42
N ASP A 80 -22.69 1.27 -1.56
CA ASP A 80 -21.66 0.23 -1.61
C ASP A 80 -20.32 0.72 -1.06
N ARG A 81 -19.89 1.93 -1.43
CA ARG A 81 -18.67 2.52 -0.88
C ARG A 81 -18.79 2.76 0.62
N ILE A 82 -19.92 3.29 1.08
CA ILE A 82 -20.16 3.54 2.52
C ILE A 82 -20.09 2.22 3.30
N ARG A 83 -20.76 1.17 2.81
CA ARG A 83 -20.72 -0.17 3.41
C ARG A 83 -19.32 -0.76 3.41
N TRP A 84 -18.62 -0.66 2.28
CA TRP A 84 -17.25 -1.16 2.13
C TRP A 84 -16.28 -0.48 3.11
N VAL A 85 -16.34 0.85 3.22
CA VAL A 85 -15.51 1.62 4.16
C VAL A 85 -15.84 1.25 5.61
N ARG A 86 -17.13 1.08 5.97
CA ARG A 86 -17.53 0.64 7.32
C ARG A 86 -17.01 -0.76 7.63
N ALA A 87 -17.08 -1.68 6.67
CA ALA A 87 -16.52 -3.03 6.81
C ALA A 87 -15.00 -2.98 6.98
N GLY A 88 -14.31 -2.18 6.17
CA GLY A 88 -12.86 -1.97 6.26
C GLY A 88 -12.41 -1.40 7.60
N LEU A 89 -13.15 -0.44 8.18
CA LEU A 89 -12.87 0.06 9.53
C LEU A 89 -13.05 -1.01 10.61
N LYS A 90 -14.03 -1.90 10.48
CA LYS A 90 -14.21 -3.03 11.40
C LYS A 90 -13.07 -4.04 11.27
N ALA A 91 -12.68 -4.37 10.03
CA ALA A 91 -11.54 -5.25 9.77
C ALA A 91 -10.24 -4.66 10.31
N PHE A 92 -10.02 -3.36 10.15
CA PHE A 92 -8.84 -2.68 10.67
C PHE A 92 -8.79 -2.69 12.20
N LYS A 93 -9.93 -2.51 12.89
CA LYS A 93 -9.99 -2.70 14.35
C LYS A 93 -9.57 -4.11 14.77
N HIS A 94 -9.97 -5.12 13.99
CA HIS A 94 -9.56 -6.49 14.27
C HIS A 94 -8.06 -6.69 14.05
N TYR A 95 -7.53 -6.16 12.93
CA TYR A 95 -6.10 -6.17 12.64
C TYR A 95 -5.28 -5.55 13.78
N ILE A 96 -5.70 -4.40 14.32
CA ILE A 96 -4.99 -3.74 15.43
C ILE A 96 -4.93 -4.64 16.67
N ARG A 97 -6.00 -5.40 16.97
CA ARG A 97 -6.02 -6.30 18.14
C ARG A 97 -5.00 -7.44 18.02
N GLU A 98 -4.72 -7.90 16.81
CA GLU A 98 -3.84 -9.04 16.56
C GLU A 98 -2.39 -8.62 16.26
N ASN A 99 -2.20 -7.49 15.57
CA ASN A 99 -0.92 -7.08 15.00
C ASN A 99 -0.42 -5.74 15.56
N GLY A 100 -1.22 -5.03 16.35
CA GLY A 100 -0.94 -3.67 16.80
C GLY A 100 -1.19 -2.60 15.73
N LEU A 101 -0.81 -1.36 16.05
CA LEU A 101 -0.90 -0.25 15.10
C LEU A 101 0.21 -0.38 14.04
N PRO A 102 -0.12 -0.26 12.74
CA PRO A 102 0.88 -0.22 11.69
C PRO A 102 1.54 1.17 11.63
N ASP A 103 2.76 1.22 11.08
CA ASP A 103 3.52 2.46 10.92
C ASP A 103 3.04 3.26 9.70
N LEU A 104 2.56 2.55 8.65
CA LEU A 104 2.11 3.14 7.40
C LEU A 104 0.98 2.32 6.77
N ILE A 105 0.06 3.03 6.11
CA ILE A 105 -1.00 2.44 5.30
C ILE A 105 -0.71 2.69 3.82
N HIS A 106 -0.79 1.66 3.00
CA HIS A 106 -0.68 1.76 1.55
C HIS A 106 -2.04 1.46 0.91
N ALA A 107 -2.67 2.48 0.34
CA ALA A 107 -3.92 2.35 -0.40
C ALA A 107 -3.66 2.19 -1.91
N HIS A 108 -4.23 1.16 -2.53
CA HIS A 108 -4.03 0.86 -3.96
C HIS A 108 -5.14 1.36 -4.90
N CYS A 109 -6.07 2.18 -4.40
CA CYS A 109 -7.07 2.86 -5.23
C CYS A 109 -7.74 4.00 -4.45
N MET A 110 -8.04 5.11 -5.12
CA MET A 110 -8.57 6.31 -4.46
C MET A 110 -10.01 6.11 -3.98
N ASN A 111 -10.91 5.64 -4.86
CA ASN A 111 -12.36 5.62 -4.62
C ASN A 111 -12.80 4.71 -3.45
N TYR A 112 -11.98 3.77 -2.99
CA TYR A 112 -12.32 2.91 -1.85
C TYR A 112 -11.20 2.92 -0.82
N ALA A 113 -10.01 2.43 -1.21
CA ALA A 113 -8.89 2.27 -0.30
C ALA A 113 -8.36 3.62 0.22
N GLY A 114 -8.30 4.65 -0.63
CA GLY A 114 -7.86 6.00 -0.25
C GLY A 114 -8.80 6.63 0.77
N ILE A 115 -10.11 6.55 0.54
CA ILE A 115 -11.11 7.07 1.50
C ILE A 115 -11.07 6.31 2.82
N LEU A 116 -10.88 4.99 2.79
CA LEU A 116 -10.71 4.21 4.01
C LEU A 116 -9.41 4.59 4.75
N ALA A 117 -8.30 4.72 4.03
CA ALA A 117 -7.01 5.10 4.59
C ALA A 117 -7.05 6.49 5.23
N GLN A 118 -7.70 7.46 4.57
CA GLN A 118 -7.92 8.80 5.12
C GLN A 118 -8.70 8.73 6.46
N LYS A 119 -9.79 7.98 6.52
CA LYS A 119 -10.55 7.80 7.78
C LYS A 119 -9.77 7.10 8.89
N ILE A 120 -8.91 6.15 8.52
CA ILE A 120 -8.03 5.49 9.49
C ILE A 120 -6.97 6.48 9.98
N SER A 121 -6.38 7.26 9.07
CA SER A 121 -5.39 8.28 9.36
C SER A 121 -5.94 9.33 10.32
N GLU A 122 -7.14 9.87 10.04
CA GLU A 122 -7.83 10.84 10.91
C GLU A 122 -8.06 10.29 12.33
N LYS A 123 -8.34 8.99 12.45
CA LYS A 123 -8.70 8.37 13.73
C LYS A 123 -7.50 7.93 14.57
N TYR A 124 -6.43 7.45 13.91
CA TYR A 124 -5.30 6.80 14.58
C TYR A 124 -3.97 7.55 14.39
N GLY A 125 -3.94 8.63 13.60
CA GLY A 125 -2.73 9.41 13.32
C GLY A 125 -1.73 8.68 12.42
N ILE A 126 -2.14 7.62 11.72
CA ILE A 126 -1.24 6.80 10.90
C ILE A 126 -1.09 7.46 9.52
N PRO A 127 0.12 7.72 9.03
CA PRO A 127 0.32 8.24 7.68
C PRO A 127 -0.09 7.22 6.62
N TYR A 128 -0.41 7.69 5.42
CA TYR A 128 -0.75 6.79 4.32
C TYR A 128 -0.21 7.27 2.98
N VAL A 129 0.10 6.30 2.13
CA VAL A 129 0.50 6.48 0.74
C VAL A 129 -0.58 5.90 -0.16
N LEU A 130 -0.84 6.57 -1.27
CA LEU A 130 -1.75 6.12 -2.29
C LEU A 130 -0.98 5.70 -3.54
N THR A 131 -1.34 4.57 -4.13
CA THR A 131 -0.97 4.23 -5.50
C THR A 131 -2.23 4.00 -6.31
N GLU A 132 -2.39 4.75 -7.39
CA GLU A 132 -3.53 4.63 -8.28
C GLU A 132 -3.17 3.76 -9.49
N HIS A 133 -3.99 2.73 -9.69
CA HIS A 133 -3.85 1.78 -10.79
C HIS A 133 -5.01 1.88 -11.80
N SER A 134 -6.12 2.52 -11.43
CA SER A 134 -7.37 2.40 -12.18
C SER A 134 -7.50 3.40 -13.32
N SER A 135 -7.65 2.89 -14.54
CA SER A 135 -8.03 3.71 -15.70
C SER A 135 -9.48 4.20 -15.65
N THR A 136 -10.28 3.86 -14.63
CA THR A 136 -11.65 4.39 -14.50
C THR A 136 -11.67 5.91 -14.39
N ILE A 137 -10.62 6.48 -13.78
CA ILE A 137 -10.45 7.92 -13.64
C ILE A 137 -10.15 8.57 -15.00
N THR A 138 -9.28 7.96 -15.82
CA THR A 138 -8.96 8.50 -17.15
C THR A 138 -10.13 8.41 -18.12
N ARG A 139 -10.91 7.33 -18.04
CA ARG A 139 -12.11 7.11 -18.88
C ARG A 139 -13.33 7.95 -18.49
N GLY A 140 -13.24 8.82 -17.48
CA GLY A 140 -14.37 9.64 -17.05
C GLY A 140 -15.54 8.86 -16.46
N LEU A 141 -15.30 7.64 -15.97
CA LEU A 141 -16.35 6.76 -15.42
C LEU A 141 -16.66 7.06 -13.94
N ILE A 142 -15.97 8.04 -13.36
CA ILE A 142 -16.19 8.50 -11.98
C ILE A 142 -17.34 9.51 -11.99
N ARG A 143 -18.38 9.21 -11.22
CA ARG A 143 -19.57 10.08 -11.12
C ARG A 143 -19.23 11.35 -10.35
N HIS A 144 -19.93 12.44 -10.65
CA HIS A 144 -19.63 13.77 -10.06
C HIS A 144 -19.58 13.77 -8.52
N HIS A 145 -20.52 13.09 -7.86
CA HIS A 145 -20.57 13.01 -6.39
C HIS A 145 -19.46 12.16 -5.76
N GLN A 146 -18.71 11.38 -6.55
CA GLN A 146 -17.60 10.57 -6.08
C GLN A 146 -16.31 11.38 -5.93
N TRP A 147 -16.19 12.50 -6.67
CA TRP A 147 -14.99 13.33 -6.68
C TRP A 147 -14.70 13.98 -5.34
N GLN A 148 -15.69 14.59 -4.70
CA GLN A 148 -15.47 15.31 -3.44
C GLN A 148 -14.87 14.39 -2.33
N PRO A 149 -15.38 13.17 -2.07
CA PRO A 149 -14.71 12.24 -1.15
C PRO A 149 -13.30 11.84 -1.59
N MET A 150 -13.07 11.66 -2.90
CA MET A 150 -11.78 11.25 -3.45
C MET A 150 -10.73 12.37 -3.30
N GLU A 151 -11.09 13.63 -3.55
CA GLU A 151 -10.23 14.80 -3.37
C GLU A 151 -9.86 15.02 -1.89
N LYS A 152 -10.85 14.91 -0.99
CA LYS A 152 -10.62 14.95 0.47
C LYS A 152 -9.68 13.86 0.95
N ALA A 153 -9.69 12.69 0.30
CA ALA A 153 -8.76 11.61 0.58
C ALA A 153 -7.41 11.75 -0.14
N ALA A 154 -7.33 12.54 -1.21
CA ALA A 154 -6.09 12.80 -1.93
C ALA A 154 -5.20 13.78 -1.16
N ALA A 155 -5.78 14.87 -0.65
CA ALA A 155 -5.04 16.00 -0.12
C ALA A 155 -4.11 15.66 1.08
N PRO A 156 -4.56 14.94 2.13
CA PRO A 156 -3.70 14.66 3.29
C PRO A 156 -2.79 13.44 3.10
N ALA A 157 -2.81 12.77 1.94
CA ALA A 157 -1.94 11.63 1.69
C ALA A 157 -0.47 12.07 1.72
N SER A 158 0.39 11.29 2.37
CA SER A 158 1.82 11.57 2.49
C SER A 158 2.54 11.44 1.14
N ALA A 159 2.09 10.51 0.29
CA ALA A 159 2.50 10.43 -1.11
C ALA A 159 1.36 9.92 -1.99
N ARG A 160 1.34 10.35 -3.25
CA ARG A 160 0.39 9.95 -4.28
C ARG A 160 1.18 9.43 -5.47
N LEU A 161 1.00 8.17 -5.79
CA LEU A 161 1.79 7.44 -6.76
C LEU A 161 0.90 7.00 -7.93
N ALA A 162 1.43 7.08 -9.14
CA ALA A 162 0.77 6.64 -10.35
C ALA A 162 1.66 5.62 -11.08
N VAL A 163 1.04 4.59 -11.63
CA VAL A 163 1.77 3.50 -12.31
C VAL A 163 2.32 3.83 -13.70
N SER A 164 2.00 5.01 -14.23
CA SER A 164 2.46 5.49 -15.52
C SER A 164 2.73 7.00 -15.44
N ARG A 165 3.75 7.48 -16.15
CA ARG A 165 4.07 8.91 -16.24
C ARG A 165 2.89 9.70 -16.81
N HIS A 166 2.32 9.22 -17.91
CA HIS A 166 1.13 9.84 -18.50
C HIS A 166 -0.03 9.87 -17.51
N PHE A 167 -0.21 8.80 -16.74
CA PHE A 167 -1.28 8.74 -15.76
C PHE A 167 -1.05 9.70 -14.59
N ALA A 168 0.20 9.89 -14.15
CA ALA A 168 0.55 10.90 -13.14
C ALA A 168 0.11 12.30 -13.57
N HIS A 169 0.37 12.69 -14.82
CA HIS A 169 -0.07 13.98 -15.37
C HIS A 169 -1.59 14.12 -15.40
N VAL A 170 -2.32 13.08 -15.82
CA VAL A 170 -3.79 13.11 -15.83
C VAL A 170 -4.35 13.24 -14.42
N LEU A 171 -3.78 12.53 -13.46
CA LEU A 171 -4.20 12.59 -12.05
C LEU A 171 -3.88 13.95 -11.44
N GLN A 172 -2.72 14.52 -11.74
CA GLN A 172 -2.35 15.86 -11.29
C GLN A 172 -3.35 16.91 -11.80
N HIS A 173 -3.73 16.85 -13.09
CA HIS A 173 -4.73 17.75 -13.64
C HIS A 173 -6.11 17.55 -13.01
N LYS A 174 -6.50 16.31 -12.69
CA LYS A 174 -7.83 16.02 -12.13
C LYS A 174 -7.96 16.34 -10.64
N TYR A 175 -6.90 16.14 -9.86
CA TYR A 175 -6.92 16.32 -8.41
C TYR A 175 -6.27 17.63 -7.93
N GLY A 176 -5.57 18.35 -8.79
CA GLY A 176 -4.87 19.59 -8.43
C GLY A 176 -3.73 19.41 -7.43
N CYS A 177 -3.20 18.19 -7.28
CA CYS A 177 -2.09 17.88 -6.38
C CYS A 177 -0.99 17.11 -7.11
N GLU A 178 0.23 17.09 -6.55
CA GLU A 178 1.36 16.40 -7.15
C GLU A 178 1.21 14.86 -7.05
N TRP A 179 1.53 14.17 -8.16
CA TRP A 179 1.53 12.71 -8.28
C TRP A 179 2.87 12.24 -8.83
N GLN A 180 3.49 11.30 -8.12
CA GLN A 180 4.79 10.75 -8.48
C GLN A 180 4.63 9.47 -9.29
N TYR A 181 5.57 9.20 -10.20
CA TYR A 181 5.58 7.98 -10.99
C TYR A 181 6.26 6.84 -10.24
N LEU A 182 5.53 5.73 -10.05
CA LEU A 182 6.07 4.46 -9.55
C LEU A 182 5.58 3.32 -10.45
N PRO A 183 6.43 2.76 -11.34
CA PRO A 183 6.01 1.66 -12.22
C PRO A 183 5.62 0.42 -11.42
N ASN A 184 4.78 -0.42 -12.05
CA ASN A 184 4.58 -1.76 -11.54
C ASN A 184 5.91 -2.53 -11.60
N ILE A 185 6.23 -3.27 -10.55
CA ILE A 185 7.41 -4.13 -10.51
C ILE A 185 6.96 -5.53 -10.92
N PRO A 186 7.24 -5.98 -12.16
CA PRO A 186 6.91 -7.33 -12.55
C PRO A 186 7.80 -8.33 -11.79
N GLY A 187 7.27 -9.53 -11.53
CA GLY A 187 8.05 -10.62 -10.94
C GLY A 187 9.24 -11.03 -11.82
N GLY A 188 10.23 -11.71 -11.23
CA GLY A 188 11.46 -12.11 -11.93
C GLY A 188 11.23 -12.93 -13.21
N ILE A 189 10.11 -13.66 -13.29
CA ILE A 189 9.71 -14.45 -14.46
C ILE A 189 9.54 -13.60 -15.73
N PHE A 190 9.15 -12.32 -15.59
CA PHE A 190 8.98 -11.42 -16.74
C PHE A 190 10.31 -10.84 -17.24
N LYS A 191 11.44 -11.18 -16.61
CA LYS A 191 12.78 -10.83 -17.09
C LYS A 191 13.42 -11.95 -17.92
N GLN A 192 12.81 -13.13 -17.94
CA GLN A 192 13.32 -14.28 -18.68
C GLN A 192 12.91 -14.17 -20.15
N THR A 193 13.78 -14.61 -21.04
CA THR A 193 13.46 -14.78 -22.45
C THR A 193 12.50 -15.96 -22.59
N PHE A 194 11.47 -15.84 -23.44
CA PHE A 194 10.64 -16.98 -23.80
C PHE A 194 11.46 -17.88 -24.74
N GLU A 195 11.93 -19.01 -24.22
CA GLU A 195 12.55 -20.10 -24.98
C GLU A 195 11.49 -21.03 -25.58
#